data_AF-A0A355F550-F1
#
_entry.id   AF-A0A355F550-F1
#
_cell.length_a   1.000
_cell.length_b   1.000
_cell.length_c   1.000
_cell.angle_alpha   90.00
_cell.angle_beta   90.00
_cell.angle_gamma   90.00
#
_symmetry.space_group_name_H-M   'P 1'
#
loop_
_entity.id
_entity.type
_entity.pdbx_description
1 polymer ?
#
loop_
_entity_poly.entity_id
_entity_poly.type
_entity_poly.pdbx_seq_one_letter_code
_entity_poly.pdbx_strand_id
1 'polypeptide(L)'
;MEPVEKQNITLAIPKALLQKAKRIAVDRHQSVSGLLTAMIVDLVSAEESYAQARDRQLALLAAGLDLGTQGRVSWTRDELHER
;
A
#
# COMPACT_ATOMS: atom_id res chain seq x y z
N MET A 1 17.25 4.49 11.24
CA MET A 1 16.41 4.56 10.03
C MET A 1 17.05 5.59 9.13
N GLU A 2 17.59 5.18 7.99
CA GLU A 2 18.20 6.09 7.01
C GLU A 2 17.20 7.21 6.64
N PRO A 3 17.62 8.48 6.56
CA PRO A 3 16.73 9.56 6.20
C PRO A 3 16.23 9.36 4.76
N VAL A 4 14.91 9.30 4.57
CA VAL A 4 14.32 9.26 3.23
C VAL A 4 14.71 10.55 2.50
N GLU A 5 15.47 10.41 1.41
CA GLU A 5 15.86 11.53 0.56
C GLU A 5 14.62 12.19 -0.04
N LYS A 6 14.55 13.53 0.04
CA LYS A 6 13.41 14.32 -0.46
C LYS A 6 13.88 15.31 -1.51
N GLN A 7 13.18 15.36 -2.62
CA GLN A 7 13.38 16.35 -3.67
C GLN A 7 12.23 17.35 -3.70
N ASN A 8 12.55 18.64 -3.63
CA ASN A 8 11.55 19.71 -3.76
C ASN A 8 11.19 19.93 -5.23
N ILE A 9 9.91 20.13 -5.50
CA ILE A 9 9.38 20.43 -6.84
C ILE A 9 8.56 21.72 -6.81
N THR A 10 8.62 22.49 -7.89
CA THR A 10 7.79 23.69 -8.09
C THR A 10 6.69 23.39 -9.10
N LEU A 11 5.44 23.70 -8.74
CA LEU A 11 4.27 23.45 -9.59
C LEU A 11 3.58 24.76 -9.94
N ALA A 12 3.28 24.96 -11.22
CA ALA A 12 2.41 26.03 -11.67
C ALA A 12 0.95 25.54 -11.64
N ILE A 13 0.16 26.00 -10.67
CA ILE A 13 -1.25 25.63 -10.49
C ILE A 13 -2.13 26.87 -10.66
N PRO A 14 -3.24 26.80 -11.41
CA PRO A 14 -4.18 27.92 -11.53
C PRO A 14 -4.62 28.43 -10.15
N LYS A 15 -4.59 29.76 -9.96
CA LYS A 15 -4.89 30.41 -8.67
C LYS A 15 -6.23 29.96 -8.07
N ALA A 16 -7.26 29.85 -8.91
CA ALA A 16 -8.59 29.40 -8.49
C ALA A 16 -8.59 27.95 -7.98
N LEU A 17 -7.80 27.07 -8.60
CA LEU A 17 -7.66 25.67 -8.17
C LEU A 17 -6.86 25.58 -6.86
N LEU A 18 -5.78 26.35 -6.74
CA LEU A 18 -4.97 26.40 -5.52
C LEU A 18 -5.80 26.88 -4.31
N GLN A 19 -6.72 27.83 -4.50
CA GLN A 19 -7.64 28.27 -3.45
C GLN A 19 -8.58 27.15 -2.98
N LYS A 20 -9.12 26.35 -3.91
CA LYS A 20 -9.96 25.19 -3.57
C LYS A 20 -9.15 24.13 -2.83
N ALA A 21 -7.95 23.82 -3.32
CA ALA A 21 -7.04 22.87 -2.68
C ALA A 21 -6.68 23.29 -1.25
N LYS A 22 -6.45 24.59 -1.00
CA LYS A 22 -6.21 25.12 0.36
C LYS A 22 -7.38 24.85 1.30
N ARG A 23 -8.63 25.04 0.85
CA ARG A 23 -9.81 24.74 1.69
C ARG A 23 -9.87 23.26 2.06
N ILE A 24 -9.71 22.38 1.06
CA ILE A 24 -9.67 20.93 1.29
C ILE A 24 -8.57 20.53 2.27
N ALA A 25 -7.38 21.12 2.13
CA ALA A 25 -6.26 20.85 3.01
C ALA A 25 -6.59 21.27 4.46
N VAL A 26 -7.20 22.45 4.66
CA VAL A 26 -7.66 22.91 5.98
C VAL A 26 -8.71 21.98 6.58
N ASP A 27 -9.71 21.58 5.79
CA ASP A 27 -10.77 20.66 6.23
C ASP A 27 -10.21 19.30 6.67
N ARG A 28 -9.05 18.90 6.11
CA ARG A 28 -8.34 17.66 6.44
C ARG A 28 -7.22 17.85 7.47
N HIS A 29 -7.05 19.04 8.05
CA HIS A 29 -5.93 19.38 8.95
C HIS A 29 -4.54 19.11 8.35
N GLN A 30 -4.39 19.34 7.04
CA GLN A 30 -3.16 19.13 6.28
C GLN A 30 -2.68 20.42 5.61
N SER A 31 -1.39 20.46 5.24
CA SER A 31 -0.88 21.47 4.30
C SER A 31 -1.18 21.07 2.86
N VAL A 32 -1.13 22.03 1.92
CA VAL A 32 -1.30 21.72 0.48
C VAL A 32 -0.22 20.74 0.00
N SER A 33 1.03 20.94 0.41
CA SER A 33 2.12 20.02 0.08
C SER A 33 1.89 18.63 0.67
N GLY A 34 1.42 18.53 1.93
CA GLY A 34 1.10 17.26 2.56
C GLY A 34 -0.05 16.52 1.86
N LEU A 35 -1.08 17.25 1.43
CA LEU A 35 -2.18 16.72 0.63
C LEU A 35 -1.68 16.18 -0.71
N LEU A 36 -0.82 16.92 -1.40
CA LEU A 36 -0.18 16.47 -2.66
C LEU A 36 0.69 15.23 -2.45
N THR A 37 1.50 15.21 -1.40
CA THR A 37 2.32 14.05 -1.06
C THR A 37 1.45 12.81 -0.82
N ALA A 38 0.36 12.93 -0.06
CA ALA A 38 -0.57 11.83 0.17
C ALA A 38 -1.17 11.31 -1.14
N MET A 39 -1.64 12.20 -2.03
CA MET A 39 -2.19 11.78 -3.33
C MET A 39 -1.15 11.08 -4.22
N ILE A 40 0.11 11.53 -4.21
CA ILE A 40 1.20 10.88 -4.96
C ILE A 40 1.48 9.49 -4.39
N VAL A 41 1.56 9.36 -3.05
CA VAL A 41 1.76 8.07 -2.38
C VAL A 41 0.63 7.11 -2.71
N ASP A 42 -0.62 7.57 -2.66
CA ASP A 42 -1.79 6.75 -2.99
C ASP A 42 -1.76 6.29 -4.46
N LEU A 43 -1.40 7.19 -5.38
CA LEU A 43 -1.28 6.88 -6.81
C LEU A 43 -0.20 5.83 -7.08
N VAL A 44 1.00 6.01 -6.52
CA VAL A 44 2.10 5.05 -6.66
C VAL A 44 1.73 3.71 -6.03
N SER A 45 1.14 3.74 -4.83
CA SER A 45 0.71 2.52 -4.14
C SER A 45 -0.36 1.76 -4.92
N ALA A 46 -1.29 2.47 -5.56
CA ALA A 46 -2.30 1.85 -6.41
C ALA A 46 -1.66 1.13 -7.60
N GLU A 47 -0.70 1.77 -8.27
CA GLU A 47 0.02 1.19 -9.41
C GLU A 47 0.87 -0.01 -9.01
N GLU A 48 1.56 0.07 -7.87
CA GLU A 48 2.46 -0.98 -7.38
C GLU A 48 1.74 -2.11 -6.64
N SER A 49 0.46 -1.93 -6.27
CA SER A 49 -0.28 -2.86 -5.41
C SER A 49 -0.26 -4.30 -5.90
N TYR A 50 -0.47 -4.51 -7.21
CA TYR A 50 -0.43 -5.83 -7.83
C TYR A 50 0.97 -6.44 -7.81
N ALA A 51 1.98 -5.66 -8.21
CA ALA A 51 3.37 -6.13 -8.23
C ALA A 51 3.83 -6.54 -6.83
N GLN A 52 3.54 -5.73 -5.81
CA GLN A 52 3.86 -6.07 -4.43
C GLN A 52 3.09 -7.30 -3.93
N ALA A 53 1.81 -7.43 -4.27
CA ALA A 53 1.03 -8.63 -3.90
C ALA A 53 1.59 -9.90 -4.56
N ARG A 54 1.95 -9.81 -5.84
CA ARG A 54 2.58 -10.89 -6.59
C ARG A 54 3.91 -11.29 -5.95
N ASP A 55 4.78 -10.32 -5.68
CA ASP A 55 6.13 -10.59 -5.18
C ASP A 55 6.08 -11.20 -3.76
N ARG A 56 5.17 -10.72 -2.90
CA ARG A 56 4.87 -11.35 -1.60
C ARG A 56 4.44 -12.81 -1.75
N GLN A 57 3.54 -13.10 -2.67
CA GLN A 57 3.02 -14.45 -2.87
C GLN A 57 4.09 -15.39 -3.46
N LEU A 58 4.91 -14.91 -4.39
CA LEU A 58 6.03 -15.67 -4.94
C LEU A 58 7.07 -15.99 -3.86
N ALA A 59 7.38 -15.04 -2.97
CA ALA A 59 8.27 -15.28 -1.84
C ALA A 59 7.71 -16.36 -0.89
N LEU A 60 6.40 -16.34 -0.62
CA LEU A 60 5.72 -17.35 0.20
C LEU A 60 5.75 -18.73 -0.46
N LEU A 61 5.52 -18.82 -1.78
CA LEU A 61 5.63 -20.08 -2.52
C LEU A 61 7.06 -20.64 -2.52
N ALA A 62 8.07 -19.77 -2.69
CA ALA A 62 9.47 -20.17 -2.69
C ALA A 62 9.96 -20.64 -1.30
N ALA A 63 9.52 -19.97 -0.24
CA ALA A 63 9.81 -20.40 1.14
C ALA A 63 9.06 -21.67 1.52
N GLY A 64 7.85 -21.87 0.97
CA GLY A 64 6.92 -22.90 1.40
C GLY A 64 6.23 -22.54 2.72
N LEU A 65 5.10 -23.20 2.99
CA LEU A 65 4.40 -23.09 4.28
C LEU A 65 4.71 -24.33 5.11
N ASP A 66 5.15 -24.13 6.35
CA ASP A 66 5.15 -25.20 7.33
C ASP A 66 3.72 -25.42 7.82
N LEU A 67 3.08 -26.45 7.28
CA LEU A 67 1.71 -26.82 7.63
C LEU A 67 1.66 -27.71 8.88
N GLY A 68 2.78 -27.96 9.55
CA GLY A 68 2.86 -28.84 10.72
C GLY A 68 2.57 -30.32 10.40
N THR A 69 2.46 -30.67 9.13
CA THR A 69 2.12 -32.02 8.66
C THR A 69 3.35 -32.90 8.48
N GLN A 70 4.56 -32.34 8.47
CA GLN A 70 5.79 -33.06 8.10
C GLN A 70 5.63 -33.83 6.77
N GLY A 71 4.78 -33.33 5.85
CA GLY A 71 4.45 -33.99 4.58
C GLY A 71 3.42 -35.12 4.69
N ARG A 72 2.81 -35.35 5.84
CA ARG A 72 1.77 -36.36 6.08
C ARG A 72 0.52 -35.72 6.67
N VAL A 73 -0.57 -35.84 5.95
CA VAL A 73 -1.87 -35.32 6.37
C VAL A 73 -2.68 -36.50 6.92
N SER A 74 -3.16 -36.40 8.16
CA SER A 74 -3.93 -37.48 8.82
C SER A 74 -5.44 -37.27 8.78
N TRP A 75 -5.90 -36.13 8.28
CA TRP A 75 -7.30 -35.75 8.24
C TRP A 75 -7.85 -35.83 6.81
N THR A 76 -9.10 -36.24 6.70
CA THR A 76 -9.88 -36.15 5.46
C THR A 76 -10.57 -34.79 5.37
N ARG A 77 -10.97 -34.40 4.15
CA ARG A 77 -11.69 -33.14 3.92
C ARG A 77 -12.96 -33.07 4.78
N ASP A 78 -13.69 -34.17 4.89
CA ASP A 78 -14.98 -34.22 5.58
C ASP A 78 -14.83 -34.03 7.10
N GLU A 79 -13.75 -34.56 7.70
CA GLU A 79 -13.41 -34.35 9.12
C GLU A 79 -13.05 -32.89 9.45
N LEU A 80 -12.64 -32.09 8.47
CA LEU A 80 -12.27 -30.68 8.65
C LEU A 80 -13.47 -29.72 8.53
N HIS A 81 -14.54 -30.13 7.84
CA HIS A 81 -15.71 -29.29 7.55
C HIS A 81 -16.74 -29.22 8.69
N GLU A 82 -16.68 -30.12 9.68
CA GLU A 82 -17.65 -30.17 10.80
C GLU A 82 -17.34 -29.20 11.97
N ARG A 83 -16.67 -28.07 11.71
CA ARG A 83 -16.38 -27.06 12.74
C ARG A 83 -17.24 -25.80 12.61
#